data_AF-A0A1M6CBU7-F1
#
_entry.id   AF-A0A1M6CBU7-F1
#
_cell.length_a   1.000
_cell.length_b   1.000
_cell.length_c   1.000
_cell.angle_alpha   90.00
_cell.angle_beta   90.00
_cell.angle_gamma   90.00
#
_symmetry.space_group_name_H-M   'P 1'
#
loop_
_entity.id
_entity.type
_entity.pdbx_description
1 polymer ?
#
loop_
_entity_poly.entity_id
_entity_poly.type
_entity_poly.pdbx_seq_one_letter_code
_entity_poly.pdbx_strand_id
1 'polypeptide(L)'
;MYKFEDIISGDFSKYDEETQTYMKIYTEKIREKIKVELINHIVSEMLENAEKNKENFINTLSEILENGYKGLNKMPTGALLNMYLERKNQEEFINLLEKINDEII
;
A
#
# COMPACT_ATOMS: atom_id res chain seq x y z
N MET A 1 -16.85 5.40 -15.76
CA MET A 1 -15.52 4.97 -15.30
C MET A 1 -15.21 5.74 -14.04
N TYR A 2 -15.00 5.05 -12.92
CA TYR A 2 -14.68 5.69 -11.65
C TYR A 2 -13.33 6.41 -11.75
N LYS A 3 -13.20 7.55 -11.08
CA LYS A 3 -11.98 8.34 -11.10
C LYS A 3 -11.02 7.83 -10.03
N PHE A 4 -9.79 7.55 -10.42
CA PHE A 4 -8.75 7.08 -9.50
C PHE A 4 -8.46 8.12 -8.41
N GLU A 5 -8.65 9.40 -8.73
CA GLU A 5 -8.56 10.51 -7.78
C GLU A 5 -9.56 10.38 -6.62
N ASP A 6 -10.70 9.75 -6.84
CA ASP A 6 -11.69 9.51 -5.79
C ASP A 6 -11.22 8.41 -4.82
N ILE A 7 -10.53 7.40 -5.35
CA ILE A 7 -9.91 6.33 -4.53
C ILE A 7 -8.80 6.91 -3.66
N ILE A 8 -8.00 7.82 -4.22
CA ILE A 8 -6.92 8.51 -3.49
C ILE A 8 -7.49 9.39 -2.37
N SER A 9 -8.54 10.16 -2.68
CA SER A 9 -9.15 11.10 -1.72
C SER A 9 -10.02 10.39 -0.67
N GLY A 10 -10.59 9.24 -1.00
CA GLY A 10 -11.58 8.54 -0.17
C GLY A 10 -12.95 9.23 -0.15
N ASP A 11 -13.17 10.25 -1.00
CA ASP A 11 -14.44 10.97 -1.10
C ASP A 11 -15.32 10.35 -2.19
N PHE A 12 -16.38 9.68 -1.75
CA PHE A 12 -17.37 9.04 -2.61
C PHE A 12 -18.75 9.70 -2.52
N SER A 13 -18.88 10.85 -1.86
CA SER A 13 -20.17 11.50 -1.57
C SER A 13 -21.01 11.84 -2.81
N LYS A 14 -20.36 11.96 -3.98
CA LYS A 14 -21.00 12.23 -5.27
C LYS A 14 -21.68 11.02 -5.93
N TYR A 15 -21.50 9.82 -5.39
CA TYR A 15 -22.06 8.57 -5.91
C TYR A 15 -23.32 8.14 -5.13
N ASP A 16 -24.14 7.27 -5.72
CA ASP A 16 -25.27 6.63 -5.01
C ASP A 16 -24.78 5.67 -3.90
N GLU A 17 -25.68 5.25 -3.01
CA GLU A 17 -25.34 4.46 -1.82
C GLU A 17 -24.71 3.09 -2.14
N GLU A 18 -25.17 2.43 -3.20
CA GLU A 18 -24.65 1.14 -3.62
C GLU A 18 -23.21 1.31 -4.14
N THR A 19 -23.00 2.29 -5.02
CA THR A 19 -21.68 2.65 -5.53
C THR A 19 -20.74 3.10 -4.42
N GLN A 20 -21.20 3.90 -3.46
CA GLN A 20 -20.40 4.30 -2.30
C GLN A 20 -19.93 3.10 -1.48
N THR A 21 -20.82 2.13 -1.27
CA THR A 21 -20.51 0.92 -0.51
C THR A 21 -19.45 0.10 -1.22
N TYR A 22 -19.62 -0.12 -2.53
CA TYR A 22 -18.64 -0.78 -3.37
C TYR A 22 -17.28 -0.08 -3.33
N MET A 23 -17.24 1.25 -3.54
CA MET A 23 -16.00 2.01 -3.60
C MET A 23 -15.23 2.01 -2.27
N LYS A 24 -15.94 2.00 -1.13
CA LYS A 24 -15.32 1.85 0.20
C LYS A 24 -14.65 0.48 0.36
N ILE A 25 -15.35 -0.60 0.01
CA ILE A 25 -14.81 -1.96 0.08
C ILE A 25 -13.59 -2.10 -0.85
N TYR A 26 -13.73 -1.60 -2.09
CA TYR A 26 -12.68 -1.63 -3.10
C TYR A 26 -11.42 -0.89 -2.62
N THR A 27 -11.58 0.31 -2.09
CA THR A 27 -10.47 1.15 -1.60
C THR A 27 -9.77 0.51 -0.39
N GLU A 28 -10.52 -0.08 0.54
CA GLU A 28 -9.91 -0.80 1.66
C GLU A 28 -9.12 -2.03 1.21
N LYS A 29 -9.63 -2.82 0.26
CA LYS A 29 -8.87 -3.95 -0.32
C LYS A 29 -7.57 -3.50 -0.97
N ILE A 30 -7.59 -2.41 -1.75
CA ILE A 30 -6.38 -1.83 -2.35
C ILE A 30 -5.38 -1.46 -1.25
N ARG A 31 -5.84 -0.75 -0.21
CA ARG A 31 -4.99 -0.34 0.90
C ARG A 31 -4.37 -1.55 1.58
N GLU A 32 -5.14 -2.60 1.86
CA GLU A 32 -4.63 -3.82 2.47
C GLU A 32 -3.56 -4.52 1.64
N LYS A 33 -3.79 -4.69 0.34
CA LYS A 33 -2.83 -5.38 -0.54
C LYS A 33 -1.53 -4.59 -0.69
N ILE A 34 -1.61 -3.27 -0.89
CA ILE A 34 -0.44 -2.38 -0.93
C ILE A 34 0.38 -2.51 0.36
N LYS A 35 -0.28 -2.52 1.53
CA LYS A 35 0.40 -2.69 2.82
C LYS A 35 1.16 -4.00 2.89
N VAL A 36 0.53 -5.11 2.51
CA VAL A 36 1.15 -6.44 2.54
C VAL A 36 2.37 -6.48 1.63
N GLU A 37 2.28 -5.96 0.41
CA GLU A 37 3.40 -5.96 -0.52
C GLU A 37 4.56 -5.07 -0.05
N LEU A 38 4.27 -3.89 0.51
CA LEU A 38 5.29 -3.02 1.11
C LEU A 38 5.99 -3.70 2.29
N ILE A 39 5.23 -4.34 3.18
CA ILE A 39 5.79 -5.10 4.31
C ILE A 39 6.70 -6.22 3.81
N ASN A 40 6.23 -7.02 2.86
CA ASN A 40 7.01 -8.14 2.32
C ASN A 40 8.31 -7.68 1.66
N HIS A 41 8.27 -6.58 0.91
CA HIS A 41 9.44 -6.00 0.29
C HIS A 41 10.44 -5.49 1.35
N ILE A 42 9.98 -4.76 2.37
CA ILE A 42 10.85 -4.28 3.45
C ILE A 42 11.46 -5.44 4.23
N VAL A 43 10.69 -6.48 4.54
CA VAL A 43 11.21 -7.69 5.20
C VAL A 43 12.30 -8.34 4.34
N SER A 44 12.08 -8.46 3.03
CA SER A 44 13.08 -9.00 2.11
C SER A 44 14.37 -8.17 2.10
N GLU A 45 14.26 -6.83 2.02
CA GLU A 45 15.41 -5.93 2.10
C GLU A 45 16.15 -6.08 3.44
N MET A 46 15.43 -6.20 4.56
CA MET A 46 16.04 -6.39 5.87
C MET A 46 16.78 -7.73 5.97
N LEU A 47 16.22 -8.82 5.44
CA LEU A 47 16.88 -10.12 5.42
C LEU A 47 18.15 -10.10 4.57
N GLU A 48 18.09 -9.50 3.37
CA GLU A 48 19.27 -9.38 2.51
C GLU A 48 20.36 -8.52 3.15
N ASN A 49 19.99 -7.40 3.77
CA ASN A 49 20.94 -6.57 4.51
C ASN A 49 21.52 -7.28 5.74
N ALA A 50 20.76 -8.11 6.44
CA ALA A 50 21.27 -8.87 7.58
C ALA A 50 22.42 -9.83 7.17
N GLU A 51 22.34 -10.39 5.96
CA GLU A 51 23.37 -11.29 5.42
C GLU A 51 24.57 -10.55 4.81
N LYS A 52 24.32 -9.43 4.12
CA LYS A 52 25.34 -8.76 3.28
C LYS A 52 25.87 -7.44 3.84
N ASN A 53 25.10 -6.74 4.68
CA ASN A 53 25.41 -5.41 5.20
C ASN A 53 24.79 -5.17 6.59
N LYS A 54 25.45 -5.73 7.61
CA LYS A 54 25.01 -5.70 9.01
C LYS A 54 24.80 -4.29 9.56
N GLU A 55 25.59 -3.31 9.12
CA GLU A 55 25.46 -1.91 9.55
C GLU A 55 24.14 -1.31 9.04
N ASN A 56 23.82 -1.52 7.76
CA ASN A 56 22.57 -1.05 7.17
C ASN A 56 21.35 -1.73 7.82
N PHE A 57 21.46 -3.03 8.13
CA PHE A 57 20.42 -3.74 8.89
C PHE A 57 20.18 -3.13 10.28
N ILE A 58 21.26 -2.85 11.03
CA ILE A 58 21.17 -2.23 12.36
C ILE A 58 20.55 -0.82 12.26
N ASN A 59 20.94 -0.02 11.27
CA ASN A 59 20.39 1.32 11.08
C ASN A 59 18.89 1.27 10.80
N THR A 60 18.45 0.45 9.85
CA THR A 60 17.02 0.27 9.53
C THR A 60 16.23 -0.24 10.75
N LEU A 61 16.78 -1.18 11.51
CA LEU A 61 16.12 -1.70 12.72
C LEU A 61 16.03 -0.63 13.82
N SER A 62 17.09 0.16 14.02
CA SER A 62 17.12 1.29 14.95
C SER A 62 16.08 2.34 14.57
N GLU A 63 15.99 2.72 13.29
CA GLU A 63 14.97 3.66 12.81
C GLU A 63 13.55 3.17 13.06
N ILE A 64 13.30 1.87 12.83
CA ILE A 64 12.01 1.23 13.12
C ILE A 64 11.69 1.24 14.61
N LEU A 65 12.67 1.00 15.50
CA LEU A 65 12.46 0.96 16.94
C LEU A 65 12.31 2.36 17.55
N GLU A 66 13.05 3.35 17.06
CA GLU A 66 13.05 4.72 17.56
C GLU A 66 11.80 5.49 17.12
N ASN A 67 11.42 5.36 15.85
CA ASN A 67 10.28 6.10 15.30
C ASN A 67 8.97 5.30 15.33
N GLY A 68 9.06 3.99 15.61
CA GLY A 68 8.07 3.01 15.20
C GLY A 68 8.10 2.85 13.67
N TYR A 69 7.65 1.70 13.15
CA TYR A 69 7.09 1.69 11.80
C TYR A 69 5.72 2.37 11.89
N LYS A 70 5.68 3.71 11.98
CA LYS A 70 4.44 4.48 12.19
C LYS A 70 3.54 4.38 10.96
N GLY A 71 2.78 3.29 10.93
CA GLY A 71 1.41 3.26 10.51
C GLY A 71 1.17 3.41 9.02
N LEU A 72 1.56 2.42 8.22
CA LEU A 72 0.86 2.22 6.94
C LEU A 72 -0.67 2.24 7.15
N ASN A 73 -1.15 1.71 8.28
CA ASN A 73 -2.55 1.79 8.71
C ASN A 73 -3.07 3.22 8.92
N LYS A 74 -2.21 4.17 9.30
CA LYS A 74 -2.57 5.58 9.55
C LYS A 74 -2.25 6.50 8.37
N MET A 75 -1.65 5.97 7.30
CA MET A 75 -1.28 6.76 6.12
C MET A 75 -2.50 7.03 5.22
N PRO A 76 -2.61 8.25 4.68
CA PRO A 76 -3.53 8.54 3.59
C PRO A 76 -3.28 7.62 2.39
N THR A 77 -4.33 7.29 1.62
CA THR A 77 -4.22 6.38 0.47
C THR A 77 -3.19 6.86 -0.55
N GLY A 78 -3.15 8.17 -0.84
CA GLY A 78 -2.14 8.74 -1.74
C GLY A 78 -0.70 8.54 -1.27
N ALA A 79 -0.43 8.63 0.04
CA ALA A 79 0.90 8.40 0.58
C ALA A 79 1.32 6.92 0.46
N LEU A 80 0.40 5.99 0.74
CA LEU A 80 0.65 4.55 0.54
C LEU A 80 0.95 4.22 -0.92
N LEU A 81 0.18 4.80 -1.84
CA LEU A 81 0.37 4.57 -3.27
C LEU A 81 1.71 5.13 -3.76
N ASN A 82 2.09 6.33 -3.34
CA ASN A 82 3.37 6.91 -3.72
C ASN A 82 4.54 6.04 -3.24
N MET A 83 4.51 5.61 -1.97
CA MET A 83 5.53 4.70 -1.44
C MET A 83 5.58 3.36 -2.20
N TYR A 84 4.43 2.85 -2.64
CA TYR A 84 4.36 1.64 -3.45
C TYR A 84 5.05 1.85 -4.81
N LEU A 85 4.68 2.91 -5.52
CA LEU A 85 5.19 3.21 -6.87
C LEU A 85 6.68 3.62 -6.90
N GLU A 86 7.24 4.05 -5.78
CA GLU A 86 8.68 4.27 -5.63
C GLU A 86 9.47 2.95 -5.60
N ARG A 87 8.85 1.85 -5.18
CA ARG A 87 9.47 0.53 -4.97
C ARG A 87 9.04 -0.51 -6.01
N LYS A 88 7.88 -0.29 -6.62
CA LYS A 88 7.19 -1.17 -7.55
C LYS A 88 6.81 -0.38 -8.79
N ASN A 89 6.89 -1.01 -9.96
CA ASN A 89 6.56 -0.28 -11.18
C ASN A 89 5.05 -0.21 -11.43
N GLN A 90 4.65 0.60 -12.41
CA GLN A 90 3.25 0.80 -12.76
C GLN A 90 2.55 -0.48 -13.26
N GLU A 91 3.28 -1.38 -13.93
CA GLU A 91 2.74 -2.65 -14.43
C GLU A 91 2.40 -3.59 -13.27
N GLU A 92 3.28 -3.70 -12.27
CA GLU A 92 3.01 -4.43 -11.02
C GLU A 92 1.77 -3.88 -10.31
N PHE A 93 1.59 -2.56 -10.31
CA PHE A 93 0.41 -1.93 -9.74
C PHE A 93 -0.89 -2.27 -10.51
N ILE A 94 -0.86 -2.26 -11.85
CA ILE A 94 -2.02 -2.65 -12.68
C ILE A 94 -2.40 -4.11 -12.40
N ASN A 95 -1.42 -5.01 -12.37
CA ASN A 95 -1.64 -6.42 -12.05
C ASN A 95 -2.25 -6.61 -10.65
N LEU A 96 -1.90 -5.76 -9.69
CA LEU A 96 -2.52 -5.76 -8.37
C LEU A 96 -4.01 -5.38 -8.44
N LEU A 97 -4.35 -4.34 -9.21
CA LEU A 97 -5.73 -3.90 -9.39
C LEU A 97 -6.60 -4.96 -10.06
N GLU A 98 -6.06 -5.66 -11.07
CA GLU A 98 -6.75 -6.77 -11.75
C GLU A 98 -7.09 -7.89 -10.78
N LYS A 99 -6.13 -8.34 -9.95
CA LYS A 99 -6.37 -9.35 -8.92
C LYS A 99 -7.45 -8.92 -7.92
N ILE A 100 -7.47 -7.65 -7.52
CA ILE A 100 -8.48 -7.14 -6.58
C ILE A 100 -9.86 -7.14 -7.22
N ASN A 101 -9.97 -6.79 -8.50
CA ASN A 101 -11.24 -6.87 -9.24
C ASN A 101 -11.78 -8.30 -9.24
N ASP A 102 -10.93 -9.28 -9.52
CA ASP A 102 -11.31 -10.70 -9.50
C ASP A 102 -11.76 -11.21 -8.12
N GLU A 103 -11.32 -10.57 -7.03
CA GLU A 103 -11.70 -10.93 -5.65
C GLU A 103 -12.99 -10.24 -5.15
N ILE A 104 -13.55 -9.30 -5.92
CA ILE A 104 -14.73 -8.52 -5.53
C ILE A 104 -15.94 -8.86 -6.41
N ILE A 105 -15.72 -9.43 -7.60
CA ILE A 105 -16.75 -9.88 -8.55
C ILE A 105 -17.27 -11.28 -8.18
#